data_AF-A0A842NQX6-F1
#
_entry.id   AF-A0A842NQX6-F1
#
_cell.length_a   1.000
_cell.length_b   1.000
_cell.length_c   1.000
_cell.angle_alpha   90.00
_cell.angle_beta   90.00
_cell.angle_gamma   90.00
#
_symmetry.space_group_name_H-M   'P 1'
#
loop_
_entity.id
_entity.type
_entity.pdbx_description
1 polymer ?
#
loop_
_entity_poly.entity_id
_entity_poly.type
_entity_poly.pdbx_seq_one_letter_code
_entity_poly.pdbx_strand_id
1 'polypeptide(L)'
;MRIDVVMLISGLDPKALRRREEGLKSCASEGTDVRLVTTRNAPPSVESFAEMELAAPGILERVAESEKEGADAVVIWGGHDPSLIAARELVDIPVLGP
;
A
#
# COMPACT_ATOMS: atom_id res chain seq x y z
N MET A 1 8.08 7.20 13.81
CA MET A 1 7.12 6.18 13.34
C MET A 1 7.19 6.12 11.83
N ARG A 2 7.18 4.93 11.22
CA ARG A 2 7.19 4.72 9.77
C ARG A 2 5.88 4.11 9.33
N ILE A 3 5.22 4.72 8.34
CA ILE A 3 4.00 4.19 7.73
C ILE A 3 4.26 3.96 6.24
N ASP A 4 4.03 2.74 5.78
CA ASP A 4 4.07 2.43 4.37
C ASP A 4 2.67 2.48 3.76
N VAL A 5 2.53 3.19 2.65
CA VAL A 5 1.30 3.25 1.86
C VAL A 5 1.53 2.47 0.57
N VAL A 6 0.82 1.35 0.43
CA VAL A 6 0.96 0.42 -0.68
C VAL A 6 0.10 0.88 -1.85
N MET A 7 0.76 1.34 -2.91
CA MET A 7 0.17 1.57 -4.23
C MET A 7 0.10 0.24 -4.99
N LEU A 8 -1.12 -0.27 -5.16
CA LEU A 8 -1.37 -1.58 -5.77
C LEU A 8 -1.55 -1.56 -7.30
N ILE A 9 -1.39 -0.40 -7.93
CA ILE A 9 -1.50 -0.21 -9.39
C ILE A 9 -0.25 0.42 -10.00
N SER A 10 0.01 0.13 -11.28
CA SER A 10 1.11 0.69 -12.08
C SER A 10 0.67 1.74 -13.11
N GLY A 11 -0.64 1.98 -13.27
CA GLY A 11 -1.18 2.89 -14.29
C GLY A 11 -0.95 4.39 -14.04
N LEU A 12 -0.21 4.75 -13.00
CA LEU A 12 0.10 6.13 -12.64
C LEU A 12 1.43 6.55 -13.24
N ASP A 13 1.46 7.73 -13.86
CA ASP A 13 2.71 8.30 -14.30
C ASP A 13 3.59 8.72 -13.10
N PRO A 14 4.93 8.81 -13.28
CA PRO A 14 5.84 9.15 -12.19
C PRO A 14 5.57 10.51 -11.52
N LYS A 15 5.00 11.48 -12.23
CA LYS A 15 4.64 12.79 -11.65
C LYS A 15 3.39 12.66 -10.76
N ALA A 16 2.42 11.83 -11.16
CA ALA A 16 1.26 11.51 -10.33
C ALA A 16 1.65 10.77 -9.04
N LEU A 17 2.57 9.79 -9.13
CA LEU A 17 3.11 9.09 -7.96
C LEU A 17 3.81 10.04 -6.98
N ARG A 18 4.72 10.89 -7.48
CA ARG A 18 5.39 11.90 -6.64
C ARG A 18 4.42 12.85 -5.95
N ARG A 19 3.43 13.36 -6.69
CA ARG A 19 2.40 14.25 -6.12
C ARG A 19 1.61 13.57 -4.99
N ARG A 20 1.30 12.27 -5.13
CA ARG A 20 0.63 11.50 -4.08
C ARG A 20 1.52 11.32 -2.86
N GLU A 21 2.78 10.97 -3.05
CA GLU A 21 3.76 10.82 -1.97
C GLU A 21 3.98 12.14 -1.20
N GLU A 22 4.14 13.27 -1.91
CA GLU A 22 4.23 14.60 -1.32
C GLU A 22 2.96 14.96 -0.53
N GLY A 23 1.79 14.65 -1.08
CA GLY A 23 0.50 14.84 -0.40
C GLY A 23 0.43 14.05 0.91
N LEU A 24 0.78 12.76 0.88
CA LEU A 24 0.83 11.91 2.07
C LEU A 24 1.79 12.48 3.13
N LYS A 25 2.99 12.88 2.73
CA LYS A 25 3.99 13.47 3.63
C LYS A 25 3.50 14.79 4.24
N SER A 26 2.74 15.59 3.50
CA SER A 26 2.18 16.85 4.01
C SER A 26 1.09 16.68 5.07
N CYS A 27 0.44 15.51 5.11
CA CYS A 27 -0.57 15.16 6.11
C CYS A 27 0.03 14.47 7.35
N ALA A 28 1.31 14.08 7.30
CA ALA A 28 1.96 13.35 8.38
C ALA A 28 2.23 14.25 9.59
N SER A 29 2.04 13.72 10.81
CA SER A 29 2.48 14.40 12.04
C SER A 29 4.00 14.43 12.13
N GLU A 30 4.54 15.39 12.89
CA GLU A 30 5.98 15.48 13.16
C GLU A 30 6.53 14.15 13.71
N GLY A 31 7.68 13.71 13.20
CA GLY A 31 8.28 12.41 13.55
C GLY A 31 7.66 11.18 12.88
N THR A 32 6.71 11.38 11.94
CA THR A 32 6.15 10.31 11.11
C THR A 32 6.75 10.34 9.71
N ASP A 33 7.41 9.25 9.30
CA ASP A 33 7.93 9.02 7.96
C ASP A 33 6.90 8.22 7.15
N VAL A 34 6.32 8.82 6.11
CA VAL A 34 5.36 8.15 5.23
C VAL A 34 6.02 7.83 3.89
N ARG A 35 6.05 6.54 3.52
CA ARG A 35 6.61 6.06 2.26
C ARG A 35 5.51 5.56 1.33
N LEU A 36 5.54 5.96 0.07
CA LEU A 36 4.70 5.36 -0.96
C LEU A 36 5.47 4.19 -1.59
N VAL A 37 4.99 2.96 -1.40
CA VAL A 37 5.63 1.74 -1.90
C VAL A 37 4.73 1.07 -2.94
N THR A 38 5.31 0.32 -3.89
CA THR A 38 4.55 -0.33 -4.98
C THR A 38 4.58 -1.84 -4.86
N THR A 39 3.52 -2.50 -5.33
CA THR A 39 3.48 -3.97 -5.41
C THR A 39 4.25 -4.49 -6.63
N ARG A 40 4.82 -5.69 -6.52
CA ARG A 40 5.42 -6.38 -7.67
C ARG A 40 4.33 -6.79 -8.66
N ASN A 41 4.58 -6.63 -9.95
CA ASN A 41 3.62 -6.95 -11.02
C ASN A 41 2.26 -6.25 -10.85
N ALA A 42 2.26 -5.02 -10.32
CA ALA A 42 1.05 -4.24 -10.11
C ALA A 42 0.28 -4.09 -11.44
N PRO A 43 -1.02 -4.44 -11.49
CA PRO A 43 -1.84 -4.22 -12.69
C PRO A 43 -1.98 -2.71 -12.96
N PRO A 44 -2.31 -2.30 -14.19
CA PRO A 44 -2.51 -0.88 -14.50
C PRO A 44 -3.66 -0.25 -13.69
N SER A 45 -4.69 -1.05 -13.36
CA SER A 45 -5.85 -0.68 -12.55
C SER A 45 -6.42 -1.92 -11.83
N VAL A 46 -7.30 -1.71 -10.84
CA VAL A 46 -8.07 -2.77 -10.18
C VAL A 46 -9.52 -2.29 -10.03
N GLU A 47 -10.39 -2.73 -10.93
CA GLU A 47 -11.76 -2.23 -11.10
C GLU A 47 -12.83 -3.33 -10.97
N SER A 48 -12.42 -4.56 -10.67
CA SER A 48 -13.34 -5.70 -10.47
C SER A 48 -12.84 -6.66 -9.39
N PHE A 49 -13.75 -7.50 -8.87
CA PHE A 49 -13.37 -8.55 -7.90
C PHE A 49 -12.32 -9.50 -8.47
N ALA A 50 -12.43 -9.88 -9.75
CA ALA A 50 -11.43 -10.75 -10.38
C ALA A 50 -10.05 -10.09 -10.43
N GLU A 51 -9.98 -8.79 -10.70
CA GLU A 51 -8.72 -8.05 -10.68
C GLU A 51 -8.13 -7.91 -9.27
N MET A 52 -8.97 -7.83 -8.22
CA MET A 52 -8.52 -7.85 -6.84
C MET A 52 -7.85 -9.18 -6.48
N GLU A 53 -8.44 -10.30 -6.88
CA GLU A 53 -7.86 -11.63 -6.67
C GLU A 53 -6.50 -11.78 -7.38
N LEU A 54 -6.36 -11.21 -8.58
CA LEU A 54 -5.10 -11.21 -9.32
C LEU A 54 -4.04 -10.29 -8.70
N ALA A 55 -4.45 -9.18 -8.09
CA ALA A 55 -3.55 -8.25 -7.39
C ALA A 55 -3.11 -8.75 -6.00
N ALA A 56 -3.90 -9.64 -5.38
CA ALA A 56 -3.71 -10.09 -4.02
C ALA A 56 -2.29 -10.59 -3.69
N PRO A 57 -1.64 -11.43 -4.51
CA PRO A 57 -0.29 -11.92 -4.19
C PRO A 57 0.73 -10.80 -4.04
N GLY A 58 0.68 -9.79 -4.92
CA GLY A 58 1.59 -8.64 -4.87
C GLY A 58 1.33 -7.72 -3.68
N ILE A 59 0.07 -7.58 -3.26
CA ILE A 59 -0.32 -6.81 -2.07
C ILE A 59 0.19 -7.50 -0.82
N LEU A 60 -0.08 -8.81 -0.65
CA LEU A 60 0.33 -9.58 0.52
C LEU A 60 1.86 -9.66 0.65
N GLU A 61 2.57 -9.90 -0.45
CA GLU A 61 4.04 -9.81 -0.50
C GLU A 61 4.51 -8.42 -0.08
N ARG A 62 3.78 -7.36 -0.47
CA ARG A 62 4.16 -6.00 -0.08
C ARG A 62 3.99 -5.66 1.37
N VAL A 63 2.87 -6.01 1.96
CA VAL A 63 2.62 -5.83 3.39
C VAL A 63 3.69 -6.55 4.21
N ALA A 64 4.02 -7.81 3.87
CA ALA A 64 5.02 -8.59 4.60
C ALA A 64 6.45 -8.04 4.47
N GLU A 65 6.84 -7.49 3.31
CA GLU A 65 8.15 -6.83 3.18
C GLU A 65 8.19 -5.50 3.93
N SER A 66 7.12 -4.71 3.91
CA SER A 66 7.06 -3.44 4.66
C SER A 66 7.31 -3.65 6.16
N GLU A 67 6.71 -4.68 6.76
CA GLU A 67 7.00 -5.04 8.16
C GLU A 67 8.47 -5.41 8.36
N LYS A 68 9.04 -6.25 7.48
CA LYS A 68 10.46 -6.64 7.56
C LYS A 68 11.41 -5.45 7.40
N GLU A 69 11.01 -4.43 6.66
CA GLU A 69 11.75 -3.17 6.50
C GLU A 69 11.55 -2.20 7.68
N GLY A 70 10.77 -2.59 8.69
CA GLY A 70 10.54 -1.82 9.91
C GLY A 70 9.46 -0.76 9.75
N ALA A 71 8.45 -0.97 8.90
CA ALA A 71 7.22 -0.18 8.97
C ALA A 71 6.49 -0.49 10.28
N ASP A 72 6.00 0.55 10.96
CA ASP A 72 5.19 0.43 12.17
C ASP A 72 3.70 0.21 11.84
N ALA A 73 3.28 0.53 10.61
CA ALA A 73 1.93 0.29 10.08
C ALA A 73 1.93 0.31 8.54
N VAL A 74 0.91 -0.30 7.95
CA VAL A 74 0.68 -0.32 6.49
C VAL A 74 -0.72 0.16 6.12
N VAL A 75 -0.83 0.96 5.06
CA VAL A 75 -2.10 1.34 4.42
C VAL A 75 -2.16 0.74 3.03
N ILE A 76 -3.18 -0.06 2.73
CA ILE A 76 -3.41 -0.60 1.38
C ILE A 76 -4.21 0.43 0.59
N TRP A 77 -3.56 1.18 -0.31
CA TRP A 77 -4.20 2.28 -1.02
C TRP A 77 -4.83 1.82 -2.34
N GLY A 78 -6.08 1.37 -2.27
CA GLY A 78 -6.95 1.16 -3.42
C GLY A 78 -8.41 1.01 -3.00
N GLY A 79 -9.34 1.20 -3.94
CA GLY A 79 -10.76 1.05 -3.65
C GLY A 79 -11.13 -0.38 -3.29
N HIS A 80 -12.12 -0.54 -2.40
CA HIS A 80 -12.69 -1.83 -1.97
C HIS A 80 -11.74 -2.73 -1.16
N ASP A 81 -10.69 -2.19 -0.57
CA ASP A 81 -9.83 -2.85 0.43
C ASP A 81 -9.29 -4.23 0.03
N PRO A 82 -8.67 -4.38 -1.16
CA PRO A 82 -8.22 -5.68 -1.64
C PRO A 82 -7.21 -6.30 -0.67
N SER A 83 -7.44 -7.56 -0.33
CA SER A 83 -6.58 -8.34 0.59
C SER A 83 -6.46 -7.80 2.01
N LEU A 84 -7.26 -6.82 2.45
CA LEU A 84 -7.10 -6.19 3.78
C LEU A 84 -7.18 -7.19 4.93
N ILE A 85 -8.14 -8.10 4.93
CA ILE A 85 -8.30 -9.10 6.00
C ILE A 85 -7.12 -10.08 6.00
N ALA A 86 -6.77 -10.63 4.85
CA ALA A 86 -5.63 -11.54 4.72
C ALA A 86 -4.30 -10.86 5.10
N ALA A 87 -4.13 -9.58 4.76
CA ALA A 87 -2.96 -8.80 5.14
C ALA A 87 -2.85 -8.63 6.66
N ARG A 88 -3.96 -8.41 7.37
CA ARG A 88 -3.99 -8.32 8.85
C ARG A 88 -3.64 -9.64 9.53
N GLU A 89 -3.91 -10.77 8.91
CA GLU A 89 -3.51 -12.08 9.43
C GLU A 89 -2.04 -12.41 9.17
N LEU A 90 -1.40 -11.69 8.25
CA LEU A 90 -0.04 -11.99 7.77
C LEU A 90 1.07 -11.30 8.57
N VAL A 91 0.77 -10.18 9.22
CA VAL A 91 1.75 -9.32 9.91
C VAL A 91 1.28 -8.94 11.32
N ASP A 92 2.21 -8.58 12.19
CA ASP A 92 1.93 -8.18 13.58
C ASP A 92 1.65 -6.66 13.71
N ILE A 93 1.92 -5.89 12.65
CA ILE A 93 1.67 -4.44 12.60
C ILE A 93 0.26 -4.08 12.11
N PRO A 94 -0.30 -2.91 12.49
CA PRO A 94 -1.59 -2.46 11.98
C PRO A 94 -1.63 -2.35 10.46
N VAL A 95 -2.67 -2.93 9.85
CA VAL A 95 -2.98 -2.79 8.42
C VAL A 95 -4.35 -2.11 8.24
N LEU A 96 -4.37 -1.03 7.46
CA LEU A 96 -5.54 -0.19 7.23
C LEU A 96 -5.92 -0.15 5.74
N GLY A 97 -7.22 -0.04 5.47
CA GLY A 97 -7.76 0.43 4.18
C GLY A 97 -8.12 1.92 4.26
N PRO A 98 -8.31 2.59 3.11
CA PRO A 98 -8.77 3.98 3.02
C PRO A 98 -10.21 4.22 3.50
#